data_AF-R1FAU1-F1
#
_entry.id   AF-R1FAU1-F1
#
_cell.length_a   1.000
_cell.length_b   1.000
_cell.length_c   1.000
_cell.angle_alpha   90.00
_cell.angle_beta   90.00
_cell.angle_gamma   90.00
#
_symmetry.space_group_name_H-M   'P 1'
#
loop_
_entity.id
_entity.type
_entity.pdbx_description
1 polymer ?
#
loop_
_entity_poly.entity_id
_entity_poly.type
_entity_poly.pdbx_seq_one_letter_code
_entity_poly.pdbx_strand_id
1 'polypeptide(L)'
;MRLERLPPLVQLSLRGWSRLGVLQVSCASLARLNVSQCTVLSLLVVRAPLLSSLNASGCRTLGEVFLGRCAVLRSLNLAQCKALHAMRAPAAARLDTLNLFGCRVLPPESLTPLLHTSGAALRQLNMNGCVGTIDLSEATVRQLCPHLVQLDCQGRKAKY
;
A
#
# COMPACT_ATOMS: atom_id res chain seq x y z
N MET A 1 -3.09 17.24 -7.93
CA MET A 1 -1.90 17.35 -8.78
C MET A 1 -1.84 16.15 -9.71
N ARG A 2 -1.77 16.38 -11.03
CA ARG A 2 -1.51 15.33 -12.02
C ARG A 2 -0.10 15.52 -12.56
N LEU A 3 0.71 14.47 -12.49
CA LEU A 3 2.05 14.41 -13.05
C LEU A 3 2.01 13.44 -14.23
N GLU A 4 1.73 14.00 -15.40
CA GLU A 4 1.71 13.27 -16.67
C GLU A 4 2.93 13.67 -17.49
N ARG A 5 3.57 12.70 -18.16
CA ARG A 5 4.76 12.92 -19.00
C ARG A 5 5.93 13.57 -18.27
N LEU A 6 6.19 13.13 -17.03
CA LEU A 6 7.41 13.49 -16.32
C LEU A 6 8.64 13.15 -17.16
N PRO A 7 9.74 13.94 -17.06
CA PRO A 7 11.04 13.52 -17.57
C PRO A 7 11.42 12.16 -16.93
N PRO A 8 12.44 11.45 -17.45
CA PRO A 8 12.85 10.16 -16.92
C PRO A 8 13.37 10.29 -15.47
N LEU A 9 12.45 10.33 -14.52
CA LEU A 9 12.71 10.38 -13.09
C LEU A 9 12.72 8.95 -12.60
N VAL A 10 13.79 8.57 -11.91
CA VAL A 10 13.91 7.27 -11.25
C VAL A 10 13.27 7.33 -9.86
N GLN A 11 13.28 8.51 -9.24
CA GLN A 11 12.75 8.72 -7.89
C GLN A 11 11.96 10.02 -7.83
N LEU A 12 10.85 10.00 -7.08
CA LEU A 12 10.06 11.18 -6.76
C LEU A 12 9.73 11.16 -5.27
N SER A 13 10.07 12.24 -4.57
CA SER A 13 9.69 12.45 -3.18
C SER A 13 8.88 13.74 -3.05
N LEU A 14 7.68 13.60 -2.49
CA LEU A 14 6.76 14.68 -2.12
C LEU A 14 6.47 14.64 -0.62
N ARG A 15 7.36 14.02 0.17
CA ARG A 15 7.17 13.78 1.60
C ARG A 15 6.77 15.06 2.33
N GLY A 16 5.76 14.97 3.19
CA GLY A 16 5.31 16.05 4.05
C GLY A 16 4.59 17.18 3.33
N TRP A 17 4.21 17.00 2.05
CA TRP A 17 3.54 18.06 1.32
C TRP A 17 2.11 18.27 1.84
N SER A 18 1.97 19.29 2.68
CA SER A 18 0.76 19.59 3.46
C SER A 18 -0.46 20.00 2.64
N ARG A 19 -0.30 20.29 1.34
CA ARG A 19 -1.38 20.71 0.43
C ARG A 19 -1.71 19.69 -0.64
N LEU A 20 -1.03 18.55 -0.67
CA LEU A 20 -1.23 17.54 -1.70
C LEU A 20 -2.50 16.72 -1.42
N GLY A 21 -3.65 17.16 -1.92
CA GLY A 21 -4.93 16.47 -1.72
C GLY A 21 -5.12 15.23 -2.60
N VAL A 22 -4.79 15.33 -3.88
CA VAL A 22 -4.89 14.21 -4.83
C VAL A 22 -3.59 14.13 -5.62
N LEU A 23 -3.05 12.94 -5.78
CA LEU A 23 -1.89 12.70 -6.64
C LEU A 23 -2.18 11.64 -7.68
N GLN A 24 -1.92 11.97 -8.94
CA GLN A 24 -1.88 11.02 -10.04
C GLN A 24 -0.51 11.08 -10.70
N VAL A 25 0.19 9.94 -10.75
CA VAL A 25 1.54 9.82 -11.34
C VAL A 25 1.49 8.85 -12.52
N SER A 26 1.97 9.27 -13.67
CA SER A 26 2.23 8.40 -14.83
C SER A 26 3.66 8.62 -15.32
N CYS A 27 4.54 7.67 -15.05
CA CYS A 27 5.97 7.79 -15.37
C CYS A 27 6.57 6.41 -15.65
N ALA A 28 7.13 6.24 -16.86
CA ALA A 28 7.68 4.96 -17.31
C ALA A 28 8.96 4.56 -16.58
N SER A 29 9.77 5.53 -16.15
CA SER A 29 11.07 5.32 -15.51
C SER A 29 11.04 5.26 -13.99
N LEU A 30 9.90 5.60 -13.37
CA LEU A 30 9.83 5.80 -11.93
C LEU A 30 9.97 4.48 -11.18
N ALA A 31 11.05 4.36 -10.42
CA ALA A 31 11.36 3.18 -9.60
C ALA A 31 10.99 3.36 -8.13
N ARG A 32 10.99 4.60 -7.60
CA ARG A 32 10.68 4.90 -6.19
C ARG A 32 9.76 6.11 -6.06
N LEU A 33 8.70 5.96 -5.27
CA LEU A 33 7.78 7.05 -4.93
C LEU A 33 7.66 7.18 -3.41
N ASN A 34 7.91 8.38 -2.88
CA ASN A 34 7.70 8.71 -1.48
C ASN A 34 6.72 9.89 -1.36
N VAL A 35 5.54 9.62 -0.83
CA VAL A 35 4.51 10.62 -0.50
C VAL A 35 4.15 10.58 0.99
N SER A 36 5.03 10.01 1.82
CA SER A 36 4.79 9.86 3.25
C SER A 36 4.50 11.22 3.91
N GLN A 37 3.69 11.21 4.96
CA GLN A 37 3.31 12.39 5.74
C GLN A 37 2.57 13.49 4.95
N CYS A 38 2.07 13.20 3.74
CA CYS A 38 1.11 14.07 3.05
C CYS A 38 -0.26 13.92 3.73
N THR A 39 -0.46 14.62 4.86
CA THR A 39 -1.59 14.37 5.76
C THR A 39 -2.97 14.73 5.21
N VAL A 40 -3.04 15.43 4.08
CA VAL A 40 -4.30 15.78 3.38
C VAL A 40 -4.50 14.98 2.09
N LEU A 41 -3.56 14.11 1.72
CA LEU A 41 -3.68 13.25 0.55
C LEU A 41 -4.83 12.26 0.76
N SER A 42 -5.87 12.32 -0.07
CA SER A 42 -7.05 11.46 -0.01
C SER A 42 -7.05 10.37 -1.07
N LEU A 43 -6.43 10.63 -2.23
CA LEU A 43 -6.38 9.72 -3.36
C LEU A 43 -4.98 9.67 -3.98
N LEU A 44 -4.46 8.45 -4.13
CA LEU A 44 -3.19 8.16 -4.80
C LEU A 44 -3.41 7.23 -5.99
N VAL A 45 -3.12 7.70 -7.19
CA VAL A 45 -3.12 6.90 -8.42
C VAL A 45 -1.71 6.86 -8.99
N VAL A 46 -1.18 5.67 -9.26
CA VAL A 46 0.17 5.51 -9.80
C VAL A 46 0.14 4.55 -10.99
N ARG A 47 0.75 4.97 -12.10
CA ARG A 47 1.00 4.18 -13.31
C ARG A 47 2.48 4.21 -13.63
N ALA A 48 3.23 3.22 -13.15
CA ALA A 48 4.68 3.18 -13.27
C ALA A 48 5.20 1.73 -13.38
N PRO A 49 5.52 1.24 -14.59
CA PRO A 49 5.92 -0.16 -14.84
C PRO A 49 7.19 -0.58 -14.12
N LEU A 50 8.08 0.37 -13.82
CA LEU A 50 9.34 0.11 -13.12
C LEU A 50 9.28 0.38 -11.61
N LEU A 51 8.11 0.73 -11.07
CA LEU A 51 7.98 1.08 -9.66
C LEU A 51 8.24 -0.14 -8.78
N SER A 52 9.33 -0.10 -8.02
CA SER A 52 9.77 -1.15 -7.11
C SER A 52 9.43 -0.86 -5.65
N SER A 53 9.30 0.42 -5.28
CA SER A 53 8.98 0.84 -3.91
C SER A 53 8.04 2.03 -3.87
N LEU A 54 7.02 1.95 -3.02
CA LEU A 54 6.10 3.04 -2.71
C LEU A 54 5.95 3.22 -1.20
N ASN A 55 6.18 4.44 -0.72
CA ASN A 55 5.95 4.83 0.67
C ASN A 55 4.92 5.96 0.74
N ALA A 56 3.74 5.66 1.28
CA ALA A 56 2.68 6.64 1.60
C ALA A 56 2.32 6.62 3.09
N SER A 57 3.25 6.18 3.96
CA SER A 57 3.01 6.12 5.40
C SER A 57 2.67 7.50 6.00
N GLY A 58 1.79 7.52 6.99
CA GLY A 58 1.37 8.73 7.68
C GLY A 58 0.41 9.64 6.89
N CYS A 59 -0.06 9.21 5.71
CA CYS A 59 -1.11 9.91 4.97
C CYS A 59 -2.48 9.63 5.61
N ARG A 60 -2.78 10.33 6.71
CA ARG A 60 -3.93 10.03 7.58
C ARG A 60 -5.29 10.07 6.87
N THR A 61 -5.44 10.90 5.84
CA THR A 61 -6.68 11.06 5.04
C THR A 61 -6.72 10.15 3.81
N LEU A 62 -5.67 9.38 3.52
CA LEU A 62 -5.58 8.59 2.30
C LEU A 62 -6.63 7.48 2.36
N GLY A 63 -7.67 7.62 1.55
CA GLY A 63 -8.79 6.68 1.47
C GLY A 63 -8.59 5.61 0.42
N GLU A 64 -7.98 6.00 -0.70
CA GLU A 64 -7.91 5.19 -1.91
C GLU A 64 -6.51 5.16 -2.52
N VAL A 65 -6.03 3.96 -2.82
CA VAL A 65 -4.75 3.72 -3.51
C VAL A 65 -4.98 2.85 -4.75
N PHE A 66 -4.68 3.37 -5.93
CA PHE A 66 -4.77 2.65 -7.18
C PHE A 66 -3.41 2.55 -7.86
N LEU A 67 -2.85 1.33 -7.87
CA LEU A 67 -1.58 1.02 -8.52
C LEU A 67 -1.88 0.32 -9.85
N GLY A 68 -1.80 1.06 -10.95
CA GLY A 68 -1.92 0.54 -12.30
C GLY A 68 -0.55 0.24 -12.88
N ARG A 69 -0.39 -0.88 -13.60
CA ARG A 69 0.87 -1.22 -14.29
C ARG A 69 2.12 -1.08 -13.38
N CYS A 70 2.06 -1.56 -12.13
CA CYS A 70 3.18 -1.57 -11.18
C CYS A 70 3.63 -3.03 -10.93
N ALA A 71 3.94 -3.77 -12.00
CA ALA A 71 4.16 -5.23 -11.92
C ALA A 71 5.43 -5.63 -11.15
N VAL A 72 6.42 -4.74 -11.08
CA VAL A 72 7.69 -5.01 -10.38
C VAL A 72 7.71 -4.49 -8.94
N LEU A 73 6.56 -4.04 -8.41
CA LEU A 73 6.47 -3.50 -7.05
C LEU A 73 6.82 -4.57 -6.02
N ARG A 74 7.86 -4.32 -5.23
CA ARG A 74 8.36 -5.20 -4.17
C ARG A 74 8.02 -4.70 -2.78
N SER A 75 7.98 -3.39 -2.58
CA SER A 75 7.73 -2.78 -1.28
C SER A 75 6.58 -1.77 -1.32
N LEU A 76 5.60 -1.99 -0.44
CA LEU A 76 4.46 -1.10 -0.26
C LEU A 76 4.29 -0.77 1.23
N ASN A 77 4.50 0.51 1.58
CA ASN A 77 4.31 1.01 2.93
C ASN A 77 3.15 2.02 2.98
N LEU A 78 2.05 1.62 3.62
CA LEU A 78 0.84 2.42 3.86
C LEU A 78 0.57 2.58 5.37
N ALA A 79 1.57 2.40 6.22
CA ALA A 79 1.40 2.49 7.67
C ALA A 79 0.75 3.83 8.07
N GLN A 80 -0.18 3.79 9.03
CA GLN A 80 -0.91 4.94 9.58
C GLN A 80 -1.80 5.68 8.56
N CYS A 81 -2.16 5.06 7.45
CA CYS A 81 -3.23 5.53 6.56
C CYS A 81 -4.61 5.17 7.15
N LYS A 82 -5.02 5.92 8.17
CA LYS A 82 -6.20 5.59 9.01
C LYS A 82 -7.54 5.62 8.29
N ALA A 83 -7.64 6.35 7.18
CA ALA A 83 -8.84 6.45 6.35
C ALA A 83 -8.88 5.45 5.17
N LEU A 84 -7.83 4.63 5.00
CA LEU A 84 -7.67 3.75 3.85
C LEU A 84 -8.75 2.66 3.87
N HIS A 85 -9.66 2.71 2.91
CA HIS A 85 -10.77 1.76 2.75
C HIS A 85 -10.72 1.05 1.40
N ALA A 86 -9.95 1.54 0.43
CA ALA A 86 -9.75 0.86 -0.85
C ALA A 86 -8.29 0.91 -1.31
N MET A 87 -7.81 -0.24 -1.77
CA MET A 87 -6.52 -0.43 -2.39
C MET A 87 -6.65 -1.44 -3.52
N ARG A 88 -6.12 -1.09 -4.69
CA ARG A 88 -6.03 -2.00 -5.83
C ARG A 88 -4.62 -1.98 -6.38
N ALA A 89 -4.06 -3.18 -6.60
CA ALA A 89 -2.79 -3.37 -7.28
C ALA A 89 -2.98 -4.30 -8.49
N PRO A 90 -2.04 -4.33 -9.44
CA PRO A 90 -2.13 -5.24 -10.58
C PRO A 90 -2.07 -6.70 -10.11
N ALA A 91 -2.76 -7.59 -10.83
CA ALA A 91 -2.68 -9.05 -10.64
C ALA A 91 -1.27 -9.64 -10.87
N ALA A 92 -0.31 -8.83 -11.29
CA ALA A 92 1.10 -9.21 -11.45
C ALA A 92 2.00 -8.71 -10.30
N ALA A 93 1.44 -8.00 -9.30
CA ALA A 93 2.24 -7.45 -8.21
C ALA A 93 2.87 -8.55 -7.36
N ARG A 94 4.19 -8.50 -7.20
CA ARG A 94 4.98 -9.47 -6.40
C ARG A 94 5.63 -8.77 -5.22
N LEU A 95 4.81 -8.36 -4.25
CA LEU A 95 5.32 -7.71 -3.04
C LEU A 95 6.14 -8.70 -2.21
N ASP A 96 7.32 -8.25 -1.78
CA ASP A 96 8.15 -8.93 -0.79
C ASP A 96 7.81 -8.41 0.62
N THR A 97 7.45 -7.12 0.72
CA THR A 97 7.08 -6.44 1.98
C THR A 97 5.81 -5.62 1.84
N LEU A 98 4.87 -5.82 2.76
CA LEU A 98 3.65 -5.02 2.87
C LEU A 98 3.48 -4.52 4.31
N ASN A 99 3.43 -3.20 4.49
CA ASN A 99 3.19 -2.59 5.79
C ASN A 99 1.87 -1.80 5.79
N LEU A 100 0.91 -2.28 6.57
CA LEU A 100 -0.42 -1.72 6.78
C LEU A 100 -0.64 -1.30 8.24
N PHE A 101 0.41 -1.24 9.06
CA PHE A 101 0.29 -0.90 10.48
C PHE A 101 -0.66 0.27 10.74
N GLY A 102 -1.73 0.05 11.49
CA GLY A 102 -2.70 1.09 11.85
C GLY A 102 -3.65 1.53 10.72
N CYS A 103 -3.75 0.80 9.61
CA CYS A 103 -4.83 0.94 8.63
C CYS A 103 -6.15 0.40 9.20
N ARG A 104 -6.81 1.22 10.01
CA ARG A 104 -7.93 0.77 10.87
C ARG A 104 -9.21 0.43 10.13
N VAL A 105 -9.46 1.02 8.97
CA VAL A 105 -10.74 0.88 8.24
C VAL A 105 -10.62 0.10 6.93
N LEU A 106 -9.44 -0.47 6.64
CA LEU A 106 -9.23 -1.26 5.44
C LEU A 106 -9.99 -2.58 5.59
N PRO A 107 -10.94 -2.91 4.71
CA PRO A 107 -11.72 -4.12 4.85
C PRO A 107 -11.04 -5.32 4.16
N PRO A 108 -11.39 -6.57 4.54
CA PRO A 108 -10.75 -7.78 4.01
C PRO A 108 -10.83 -7.89 2.49
N GLU A 109 -11.94 -7.48 1.87
CA GLU A 109 -12.16 -7.54 0.42
C GLU A 109 -11.18 -6.67 -0.37
N SER A 110 -10.66 -5.60 0.25
CA SER A 110 -9.64 -4.76 -0.40
C SER A 110 -8.23 -5.32 -0.23
N LEU A 111 -7.98 -6.13 0.81
CA LEU A 111 -6.65 -6.69 1.11
C LEU A 111 -6.45 -8.07 0.49
N THR A 112 -7.46 -8.92 0.55
CA THR A 112 -7.40 -10.34 0.17
C THR A 112 -6.91 -10.57 -1.27
N PRO A 113 -7.35 -9.80 -2.29
CA PRO A 113 -6.83 -9.97 -3.66
C PRO A 113 -5.32 -9.69 -3.78
N LEU A 114 -4.80 -8.74 -2.99
CA LEU A 114 -3.38 -8.43 -2.95
C LEU A 114 -2.58 -9.57 -2.30
N LEU A 115 -3.10 -10.15 -1.22
CA LEU A 115 -2.49 -11.33 -0.58
C LEU A 115 -2.46 -12.55 -1.50
N HIS A 116 -3.55 -12.82 -2.24
CA HIS A 116 -3.56 -13.91 -3.23
C HIS A 116 -2.50 -13.71 -4.32
N THR A 117 -2.40 -12.48 -4.82
CA THR A 117 -1.51 -12.15 -5.94
C THR A 117 -0.04 -12.15 -5.51
N SER A 118 0.27 -11.60 -4.34
CA SER A 118 1.63 -11.49 -3.82
C SER A 118 2.06 -12.66 -2.93
N GLY A 119 1.16 -13.61 -2.65
CA GLY A 119 1.35 -14.66 -1.64
C GLY A 119 2.58 -15.54 -1.83
N ALA A 120 2.95 -15.83 -3.08
CA ALA A 120 4.15 -16.60 -3.40
C ALA A 120 5.48 -15.85 -3.16
N ALA A 121 5.45 -14.51 -3.07
CA ALA A 121 6.63 -13.67 -2.90
C ALA A 121 6.71 -13.02 -1.51
N LEU A 122 5.57 -12.77 -0.86
CA LEU A 122 5.48 -11.97 0.35
C LEU A 122 6.23 -12.63 1.51
N ARG A 123 7.24 -11.91 2.03
CA ARG A 123 8.09 -12.36 3.16
C ARG A 123 7.74 -11.65 4.45
N GLN A 124 7.26 -10.41 4.37
CA GLN A 124 6.94 -9.60 5.54
C GLN A 124 5.58 -8.93 5.38
N LEU A 125 4.70 -9.15 6.35
CA LEU A 125 3.40 -8.51 6.44
C LEU A 125 3.20 -7.93 7.84
N ASN A 126 3.01 -6.61 7.91
CA ASN A 126 2.57 -5.95 9.13
C ASN A 126 1.14 -5.45 8.94
N MET A 127 0.22 -5.98 9.74
CA MET A 127 -1.18 -5.60 9.82
C MET A 127 -1.60 -5.34 11.27
N ASN A 128 -0.64 -4.94 12.11
CA ASN A 128 -0.89 -4.61 13.50
C ASN A 128 -1.81 -3.37 13.59
N GLY A 129 -2.84 -3.45 14.42
CA GLY A 129 -3.83 -2.39 14.59
C GLY A 129 -4.80 -2.22 13.40
N CYS A 130 -4.81 -3.15 12.43
CA CYS A 130 -5.80 -3.19 11.35
C CYS A 130 -7.11 -3.82 11.83
N VAL A 131 -7.93 -3.06 12.57
CA VAL A 131 -9.20 -3.57 13.10
C VAL A 131 -10.23 -3.89 12.01
N GLY A 132 -10.19 -3.20 10.86
CA GLY A 132 -11.03 -3.48 9.71
C GLY A 132 -10.76 -4.84 9.05
N THR A 133 -9.63 -5.49 9.34
CA THR A 133 -9.30 -6.83 8.84
C THR A 133 -9.38 -7.90 9.93
N ILE A 134 -10.23 -7.69 10.95
CA ILE A 134 -10.35 -8.62 12.09
C ILE A 134 -10.76 -10.04 11.66
N ASP A 135 -11.60 -10.15 10.64
CA ASP A 135 -12.09 -11.45 10.13
C ASP A 135 -11.02 -12.23 9.34
N LEU A 136 -9.90 -11.59 8.98
CA LEU A 136 -8.76 -12.28 8.37
C LEU A 136 -7.93 -12.96 9.45
N SER A 137 -8.23 -14.23 9.72
CA SER A 137 -7.45 -15.02 10.69
C SER A 137 -5.97 -15.12 10.30
N GLU A 138 -5.08 -15.30 11.28
CA GLU A 138 -3.65 -15.53 11.00
C GLU A 138 -3.45 -16.78 10.13
N ALA A 139 -4.23 -17.84 10.35
CA ALA A 139 -4.18 -19.06 9.54
C ALA A 139 -4.51 -18.78 8.07
N THR A 140 -5.56 -18.01 7.80
CA THR A 140 -5.91 -17.58 6.43
C THR A 140 -4.78 -16.79 5.79
N VAL A 141 -4.19 -15.84 6.52
CA VAL A 141 -3.05 -15.05 6.00
C VAL A 141 -1.86 -15.96 5.65
N ARG A 142 -1.54 -16.94 6.51
CA ARG A 142 -0.46 -17.90 6.26
C ARG A 142 -0.76 -18.86 5.11
N GLN A 143 -2.02 -19.24 4.92
CA GLN A 143 -2.44 -20.06 3.77
C GLN A 143 -2.28 -19.28 2.46
N LEU A 144 -2.66 -18.00 2.45
CA LEU A 144 -2.50 -17.14 1.27
C LEU A 144 -1.04 -16.81 0.99
N CYS A 145 -0.23 -16.64 2.04
CA CYS A 145 1.17 -16.23 1.95
C CYS A 145 2.07 -17.26 2.66
N PRO A 146 2.26 -18.47 2.10
CA PRO A 146 2.96 -19.59 2.76
C PRO A 146 4.46 -19.34 3.00
N HIS A 147 5.01 -18.30 2.39
CA HIS A 147 6.43 -17.94 2.46
C HIS A 147 6.74 -16.77 3.41
N LEU A 148 5.75 -16.34 4.21
CA LEU A 148 5.93 -15.30 5.23
C LEU A 148 6.96 -15.72 6.28
N VAL A 149 7.99 -14.89 6.42
CA VAL A 149 9.01 -14.99 7.48
C VAL A 149 8.59 -14.16 8.68
N GLN A 150 7.93 -13.02 8.45
CA GLN A 150 7.46 -12.12 9.50
C GLN A 150 6.00 -11.75 9.27
N LEU A 151 5.19 -11.95 10.31
CA LEU A 151 3.79 -11.57 10.35
C LEU A 151 3.50 -10.91 11.69
N ASP A 152 3.04 -9.66 11.65
CA ASP A 152 2.50 -8.98 12.83
C ASP A 152 1.02 -8.68 12.60
N CYS A 153 0.16 -9.36 13.35
CA CYS A 153 -1.29 -9.18 13.30
C CYS A 153 -1.89 -8.81 14.65
N GLN A 154 -1.07 -8.27 15.57
CA GLN A 154 -1.48 -7.86 16.90
C GLN A 154 -2.40 -6.62 16.87
N GLY A 155 -3.06 -6.31 17.97
CA GLY A 155 -3.84 -5.06 18.10
C GLY A 155 -5.11 -4.96 17.25
N ARG A 156 -5.57 -6.04 16.60
CA ARG A 156 -6.81 -6.11 15.80
C ARG A 156 -8.06 -6.42 16.64
N LYS A 157 -8.19 -5.83 17.84
CA LYS A 157 -9.35 -6.09 18.72
C LYS A 157 -10.53 -5.19 18.33
N ALA A 158 -11.74 -5.75 18.30
CA ALA A 158 -12.96 -4.95 18.17
C ALA A 158 -13.09 -4.01 19.38
N LYS A 159 -13.52 -2.77 19.16
CA LYS A 159 -13.96 -1.91 20.26
C LYS A 159 -15.36 -2.38 20.65
N TYR A 160 -15.49 -2.90 21.88
CA TYR A 160 -16.78 -3.17 22.52
C TYR A 160 -17.56 -1.88 22.72
#